data_AF-A0A433S6K9-F1
#
_entry.id   AF-A0A433S6K9-F1
#
_cell.length_a   1.000
_cell.length_b   1.000
_cell.length_c   1.000
_cell.angle_alpha   90.00
_cell.angle_beta   90.00
_cell.angle_gamma   90.00
#
_symmetry.space_group_name_H-M   'P 1'
#
loop_
_entity.id
_entity.type
_entity.pdbx_description
1 polymer ?
#
loop_
_entity_poly.entity_id
_entity_poly.type
_entity_poly.pdbx_seq_one_letter_code
_entity_poly.pdbx_strand_id
1 'polypeptide(L)' 'MRAPIDPNDPFFRRPATRWAVSLFPLIWAGVEAWMGSYGWAMVMAAMGAYASYMLLWKGPSA' A
#
# COMPACT_ATOMS: atom_id res chain seq x y z
N MET A 1 4.75 2.97 -20.51
CA MET A 1 4.42 1.97 -19.48
C MET A 1 3.70 2.69 -18.36
N ARG A 2 2.47 2.29 -18.00
CA ARG A 2 1.71 2.94 -16.93
C ARG A 2 2.21 2.41 -15.57
N ALA A 3 2.38 3.27 -14.58
CA ALA A 3 2.75 2.79 -13.25
C ALA A 3 1.63 1.88 -12.71
N PRO A 4 1.95 0.79 -11.99
CA PRO A 4 0.95 -0.12 -11.41
C PRO A 4 -0.01 0.59 -10.44
N ILE A 5 0.46 1.66 -9.80
CA ILE A 5 -0.32 2.56 -8.97
C ILE A 5 -0.12 3.96 -9.52
N ASP A 6 -1.21 4.57 -9.99
CA ASP A 6 -1.25 5.96 -10.44
C ASP A 6 -1.76 6.83 -9.30
N PRO A 7 -0.92 7.68 -8.66
CA PRO A 7 -1.35 8.54 -7.57
C PRO A 7 -2.37 9.61 -8.00
N ASN A 8 -2.50 9.86 -9.31
CA ASN A 8 -3.42 10.84 -9.88
C ASN A 8 -4.78 10.25 -10.23
N ASP A 9 -5.00 8.95 -9.99
CA ASP A 9 -6.30 8.33 -10.23
C ASP A 9 -7.39 8.97 -9.35
N PRO A 10 -8.60 9.26 -9.86
CA PRO A 10 -9.69 9.84 -9.07
C PRO A 10 -10.00 9.05 -7.79
N PHE A 11 -9.71 7.74 -7.76
CA PHE A 11 -9.81 6.91 -6.56
C PHE A 11 -8.91 7.38 -5.41
N PHE A 12 -7.67 7.77 -5.71
CA PHE A 12 -6.68 8.27 -4.75
C PHE A 12 -6.78 9.77 -4.50
N ARG A 13 -7.77 10.47 -5.07
CA ARG A 13 -7.96 11.91 -4.84
C ARG A 13 -8.32 12.23 -3.39
N ARG A 14 -8.95 11.28 -2.68
CA ARG A 14 -9.24 11.38 -1.24
C ARG A 14 -8.05 10.85 -0.42
N PRO A 15 -7.54 11.62 0.57
CA PRO A 15 -6.44 11.17 1.42
C PRO A 15 -6.75 9.86 2.15
N ALA A 16 -8.00 9.68 2.60
CA ALA A 16 -8.44 8.48 3.31
C ALA A 16 -8.25 7.20 2.49
N THR A 17 -8.51 7.24 1.17
CA THR A 17 -8.33 6.06 0.30
C THR A 17 -6.87 5.67 0.16
N ARG A 18 -5.96 6.66 0.14
CA ARG A 18 -4.50 6.42 0.13
C ARG A 18 -4.07 5.69 1.37
N TRP A 19 -4.52 6.17 2.54
CA TRP A 19 -4.25 5.54 3.81
C TRP A 19 -4.86 4.13 3.89
N ALA A 20 -6.10 3.94 3.44
CA ALA A 20 -6.75 2.61 3.44
C ALA A 20 -5.99 1.59 2.60
N VAL A 21 -5.60 1.95 1.36
CA VAL A 21 -4.85 1.05 0.46
C VAL A 21 -3.43 0.79 0.94
N SER A 22 -2.83 1.73 1.67
CA SER A 22 -1.49 1.60 2.24
C SER A 22 -1.48 0.76 3.52
N LEU A 23 -2.42 1.02 4.43
CA LEU A 23 -2.49 0.40 5.75
C LEU A 23 -3.09 -1.01 5.70
N PHE A 24 -4.06 -1.28 4.82
CA PHE A 24 -4.69 -2.59 4.72
C PHE A 24 -3.69 -3.74 4.53
N PRO A 25 -2.81 -3.72 3.51
CA PRO A 25 -1.81 -4.77 3.33
C PRO A 25 -0.75 -4.80 4.44
N LEU A 26 -0.42 -3.66 5.07
CA LEU A 26 0.51 -3.63 6.21
C LEU A 26 -0.08 -4.29 7.46
N ILE A 27 -1.36 -4.04 7.74
CA ILE A 27 -2.08 -4.68 8.85
C ILE A 27 -2.21 -6.18 8.56
N TRP A 28 -2.57 -6.55 7.33
CA TRP A 28 -2.69 -7.95 6.93
C TRP A 28 -1.35 -8.69 7.01
N ALA A 29 -0.23 -8.04 6.67
CA ALA A 29 1.10 -8.60 6.85
C ALA A 29 1.38 -8.95 8.32
N GLY A 30 0.94 -8.12 9.26
CA GLY A 30 1.02 -8.41 10.69
C GLY A 30 0.17 -9.63 11.09
N VAL A 31 -1.04 -9.77 10.53
CA VAL A 31 -1.91 -10.93 10.74
C VAL A 31 -1.28 -12.21 10.19
N GLU A 32 -0.75 -12.18 8.97
CA GLU A 32 -0.05 -13.30 8.34
C GLU A 32 1.19 -13.72 9.14
N ALA A 33 1.96 -12.74 9.64
CA ALA A 33 3.11 -13.00 10.51
C ALA A 33 2.68 -13.68 11.82
N TRP A 34 1.52 -13.30 12.37
CA TRP A 34 0.97 -13.91 13.58
C TRP A 34 0.44 -15.32 13.35
N MET A 35 -0.09 -15.59 12.15
CA MET A 35 -0.50 -16.94 11.71
C MET A 35 0.69 -17.85 11.34
N GLY A 36 1.93 -17.36 11.37
CA GLY A 36 3.14 -18.13 11.04
C GLY A 36 3.46 -18.20 9.53
N SER A 37 2.70 -17.48 8.70
CA SER A 37 2.87 -17.40 7.25
C SER A 37 3.89 -16.32 6.86
N TYR A 38 5.14 -16.49 7.32
CA TYR A 38 6.18 -15.46 7.17
C TYR A 38 6.50 -15.08 5.72
N GLY A 39 6.39 -16.03 4.78
CA GLY A 39 6.60 -15.76 3.36
C GLY A 39 5.57 -14.78 2.80
N TRP A 40 4.29 -15.02 3.06
CA TRP A 40 3.21 -14.12 2.65
C TRP A 40 3.21 -12.80 3.41
N ALA A 41 3.54 -12.83 4.70
CA ALA A 41 3.72 -11.63 5.50
C ALA A 41 4.77 -10.69 4.87
N MET A 42 5.90 -11.23 4.40
CA MET A 42 6.95 -10.44 3.75
C MET A 42 6.45 -9.82 2.43
N VAL A 43 5.72 -10.58 1.61
CA VAL A 43 5.16 -10.07 0.35
C VAL A 43 4.15 -8.95 0.61
N MET A 44 3.21 -9.16 1.54
CA MET A 44 2.22 -8.14 1.90
C MET A 44 2.86 -6.91 2.52
N ALA A 45 3.88 -7.09 3.36
CA ALA A 45 4.63 -5.97 3.94
C ALA A 45 5.35 -5.16 2.85
N ALA A 46 6.01 -5.84 1.90
CA ALA A 46 6.70 -5.18 0.79
C ALA A 46 5.73 -4.41 -0.11
N MET A 47 4.59 -5.01 -0.46
CA MET A 47 3.55 -4.36 -1.26
C MET A 47 2.91 -3.18 -0.53
N GLY A 48 2.59 -3.32 0.76
CA GLY A 48 2.05 -2.25 1.58
C GLY A 48 3.02 -1.10 1.78
N ALA A 49 4.30 -1.39 1.99
CA ALA A 49 5.35 -0.37 2.04
C ALA A 49 5.50 0.36 0.70
N TYR A 50 5.46 -0.36 -0.42
CA TYR A 50 5.54 0.24 -1.76
C TYR A 50 4.34 1.15 -2.05
N ALA A 51 3.12 0.69 -1.74
CA ALA A 51 1.90 1.49 -1.86
C ALA A 51 1.95 2.74 -0.97
N SER A 52 2.41 2.60 0.27
CA SER A 52 2.61 3.73 1.20
C SER A 52 3.59 4.75 0.62
N TYR A 53 4.73 4.30 0.09
CA TYR A 53 5.73 5.17 -0.52
C TYR A 53 5.18 5.90 -1.76
N MET A 54 4.48 5.21 -2.66
CA MET A 54 3.93 5.85 -3.84
C MET A 54 2.78 6.82 -3.53
N LEU A 55 1.85 6.43 -2.67
CA LEU A 55 0.61 7.18 -2.43
C LEU A 55 0.76 8.27 -1.37
N LEU A 56 1.55 8.03 -0.32
CA LEU A 56 1.72 8.96 0.80
C LEU A 56 2.98 9.80 0.67
N TRP A 57 4.12 9.22 0.26
CA TRP A 57 5.40 9.93 0.20
C TRP A 57 5.60 10.68 -1.12
N LYS A 58 5.43 10.00 -2.27
CA LYS A 58 5.53 10.66 -3.58
C LYS A 58 4.33 11.58 -3.82
N GLY A 59 3.15 11.12 -3.42
CA GLY A 59 1.88 11.82 -3.60
C GLY A 59 1.52 12.04 -5.08
N PRO A 60 0.34 12.61 -5.36
CA PRO A 60 0.04 13.17 -6.68
C PRO A 60 1.05 14.27 -6.99
N SER A 61 1.60 14.26 -8.20
CA SER A 61 2.38 15.39 -8.67
C SER A 61 1.46 16.61 -8.71
N ALA A 62 1.84 17.66 -7.98
CA ALA A 62 1.16 18.95 -7.99
C ALA A 62 1.18 19.58 -9.38
#